data_AF-A0A5A7NDQ3-F1
#
_entry.id   AF-A0A5A7NDQ3-F1
#
_cell.length_a   1.000
_cell.length_b   1.000
_cell.length_c   1.000
_cell.angle_alpha   90.00
_cell.angle_beta   90.00
_cell.angle_gamma   90.00
#
_symmetry.space_group_name_H-M   'P 1'
#
loop_
_entity.id
_entity.type
_entity.pdbx_description
1 polymer ?
#
loop_
_entity_poly.entity_id
_entity_poly.type
_entity_poly.pdbx_seq_one_letter_code
_entity_poly.pdbx_strand_id
1 'polypeptide(L)'
;MSEQLEHSLLADIEQAASPDALEAVRVKALGKKGLVTQEMKQLGAMTPEQRKEAGPALNQLKTRIMDAIALKKAALEAAALDQRLAQERQDMTLPVSPRRQGRIHPITQVLDELSEVFADLGFAVAEGPHIEDDFHNFTALNIPEHHPARQMHDTFYLRPDANGERKVLRTHTSPVQIRTMLNEKPPLRIIAPGRTFRSDSDATHTPMFHQVEGWWWTATPIWAI
;
A
#
# COMPACT_ATOMS: atom_id res chain seq x y z
N MET A 1 -67.18 21.85 3.06
CA MET A 1 -66.30 22.63 2.15
C MET A 1 -64.83 22.43 2.49
N SER A 2 -64.39 22.75 3.72
CA SER A 2 -62.98 22.63 4.11
C SER A 2 -62.41 21.20 4.05
N GLU A 3 -63.19 20.17 4.40
CA GLU A 3 -62.74 18.76 4.32
C GLU A 3 -62.58 18.25 2.87
N GLN A 4 -63.47 18.64 1.97
CA GLN A 4 -63.37 18.28 0.55
C GLN A 4 -62.14 18.92 -0.12
N LEU A 5 -61.85 20.17 0.25
CA LEU A 5 -60.65 20.87 -0.20
C LEU A 5 -59.38 20.17 0.28
N GLU A 6 -59.36 19.78 1.56
CA GLU A 6 -58.24 19.06 2.16
C GLU A 6 -57.99 17.73 1.46
N HIS A 7 -59.03 16.91 1.29
CA HIS A 7 -58.91 15.61 0.65
C HIS A 7 -58.43 15.73 -0.80
N SER A 8 -58.91 16.73 -1.55
CA SER A 8 -58.44 16.97 -2.93
C SER A 8 -56.96 17.39 -2.97
N LEU A 9 -56.53 18.27 -2.07
CA LEU A 9 -55.14 18.74 -2.05
C LEU A 9 -54.17 17.65 -1.57
N LEU A 10 -54.57 16.83 -0.58
CA LEU A 10 -53.78 15.68 -0.15
C LEU A 10 -53.63 14.65 -1.27
N ALA A 11 -54.69 14.38 -2.04
CA ALA A 11 -54.64 13.52 -3.22
C ALA A 11 -53.70 14.09 -4.31
N ASP A 12 -53.78 15.40 -4.59
CA ASP A 12 -52.89 16.06 -5.55
C ASP A 12 -51.41 15.97 -5.11
N ILE A 13 -51.12 16.11 -3.80
CA ILE A 13 -49.77 15.95 -3.23
C ILE A 13 -49.29 14.51 -3.39
N GLU A 14 -50.14 13.53 -3.09
CA GLU A 14 -49.79 12.11 -3.20
C GLU A 14 -49.47 11.71 -4.64
N GLN A 15 -50.24 12.22 -5.61
CA GLN A 15 -50.08 11.96 -7.05
C GLN A 15 -48.91 12.71 -7.68
N ALA A 16 -48.34 13.72 -7.02
CA ALA A 16 -47.20 14.47 -7.54
C ALA A 16 -45.97 13.54 -7.68
N ALA A 17 -45.62 13.20 -8.92
CA ALA A 17 -44.54 12.27 -9.25
C ALA A 17 -43.17 12.94 -9.45
N SER A 18 -43.09 14.27 -9.41
CA SER A 18 -41.84 15.02 -9.57
C SER A 18 -41.80 16.26 -8.67
N PRO A 19 -40.60 16.79 -8.36
CA PRO A 19 -40.45 18.05 -7.63
C PRO A 19 -41.22 19.20 -8.29
N ASP A 20 -41.22 19.27 -9.62
CA ASP A 20 -41.96 20.30 -10.37
C ASP A 20 -43.49 20.13 -10.26
N ALA A 21 -43.98 18.88 -10.29
CA ALA A 21 -45.39 18.60 -10.09
C ALA A 21 -45.83 18.95 -8.66
N LEU A 22 -44.99 18.64 -7.66
CA LEU A 22 -45.26 18.98 -6.27
C LEU A 22 -45.24 20.51 -6.04
N GLU A 23 -44.34 21.21 -6.73
CA GLU A 23 -44.28 22.68 -6.69
C GLU A 23 -45.53 23.31 -7.33
N ALA A 24 -46.05 22.75 -8.43
CA ALA A 24 -47.31 23.17 -9.02
C ALA A 24 -48.49 23.00 -8.02
N VAL A 25 -48.53 21.90 -7.27
CA VAL A 25 -49.53 21.67 -6.21
C VAL A 25 -49.36 22.66 -5.06
N ARG A 26 -48.12 22.95 -4.64
CA ARG A 26 -47.82 23.96 -3.62
C ARG A 26 -48.31 25.35 -4.04
N VAL A 27 -48.08 25.75 -5.28
CA VAL A 27 -48.56 27.04 -5.82
C VAL A 27 -50.09 27.07 -5.89
N LYS A 28 -50.74 25.99 -6.33
CA LYS A 28 -52.20 25.83 -6.37
C LYS A 28 -52.84 25.92 -4.97
N ALA A 29 -52.20 25.34 -3.95
CA ALA A 29 -52.72 25.33 -2.59
C ALA A 29 -52.40 26.62 -1.80
N LEU A 30 -51.12 27.03 -1.78
CA LEU A 30 -50.56 28.03 -0.86
C LEU A 30 -50.03 29.30 -1.56
N GLY A 31 -50.15 29.40 -2.89
CA GLY A 31 -49.72 30.58 -3.64
C GLY A 31 -50.53 31.85 -3.30
N LYS A 32 -50.16 32.99 -3.90
CA LYS A 32 -50.87 34.29 -3.69
C LYS A 32 -52.36 34.25 -4.05
N LYS A 33 -52.72 33.40 -5.02
CA LYS A 33 -54.09 33.07 -5.44
C LYS A 33 -54.45 31.61 -5.13
N GLY A 34 -53.72 30.94 -4.24
CA GLY A 34 -53.94 29.53 -3.91
C GLY A 34 -55.25 29.33 -3.15
N LEU A 35 -55.82 28.13 -3.27
CA LEU A 35 -57.14 27.81 -2.71
C LEU A 35 -57.20 28.04 -1.19
N VAL A 36 -56.19 27.59 -0.44
CA VAL A 36 -56.11 27.79 1.03
C VAL A 36 -55.89 29.27 1.37
N THR A 37 -55.11 29.99 0.56
CA THR A 37 -54.88 31.43 0.71
C THR A 37 -56.15 32.25 0.45
N GLN A 38 -57.01 31.81 -0.46
CA GLN A 38 -58.30 32.46 -0.74
C GLN A 38 -59.28 32.26 0.41
N GLU A 39 -59.40 31.04 0.95
CA GLU A 39 -60.21 30.75 2.14
C GLU A 39 -59.77 31.58 3.36
N MET A 40 -58.45 31.71 3.57
CA MET A 40 -57.88 32.55 4.63
C MET A 40 -58.21 34.04 4.48
N LYS A 41 -58.40 34.55 3.25
CA LYS A 41 -58.81 35.96 3.03
C LYS A 41 -60.26 36.20 3.39
N GLN A 42 -61.13 35.19 3.24
CA GLN A 42 -62.55 35.30 3.57
C GLN A 42 -62.77 35.50 5.09
N LEU A 43 -61.84 35.05 5.94
CA LEU A 43 -61.86 35.34 7.39
C LEU A 43 -61.87 36.84 7.71
N GLY A 44 -61.33 37.68 6.82
CA GLY A 44 -61.34 39.15 6.97
C GLY A 44 -62.74 39.76 6.91
N ALA A 45 -63.69 39.10 6.23
CA ALA A 45 -65.07 39.56 6.05
C ALA A 45 -66.07 38.97 7.07
N MET A 46 -65.62 38.05 7.94
CA MET A 46 -66.47 37.36 8.93
C MET A 46 -66.64 38.15 10.23
N THR A 47 -67.74 37.88 10.96
CA THR A 47 -67.96 38.44 12.31
C THR A 47 -66.96 37.87 13.33
N PRO A 48 -66.74 38.53 14.48
CA PRO A 48 -65.82 38.07 15.51
C PRO A 48 -66.11 36.63 16.00
N GLU A 49 -67.39 36.27 16.13
CA GLU A 49 -67.84 34.94 16.56
C GLU A 49 -67.51 33.87 15.51
N GLN A 50 -67.80 34.13 14.22
CA GLN A 50 -67.52 33.22 13.12
C GLN A 50 -66.02 33.03 12.88
N ARG A 51 -65.23 34.11 13.04
CA ARG A 51 -63.77 34.07 12.92
C ARG A 51 -63.12 33.19 14.00
N LYS A 52 -63.71 33.15 15.20
CA LYS A 52 -63.22 32.37 16.35
C LYS A 52 -63.30 30.85 16.11
N GLU A 53 -64.27 30.42 15.31
CA GLU A 53 -64.48 29.01 14.96
C GLU A 53 -63.75 28.61 13.66
N ALA A 54 -63.84 29.43 12.61
CA ALA A 54 -63.25 29.12 11.29
C ALA A 54 -61.74 29.37 11.21
N GLY A 55 -61.19 30.31 11.98
CA GLY A 55 -59.77 30.67 11.96
C GLY A 55 -58.83 29.53 12.37
N PRO A 56 -59.07 28.86 13.52
CA PRO A 56 -58.27 27.70 13.94
C PRO A 56 -58.32 26.55 12.93
N ALA A 57 -59.50 26.24 12.38
CA ALA A 57 -59.67 25.17 11.41
C ALA A 57 -58.87 25.40 10.11
N LEU A 58 -58.90 26.63 9.57
CA LEU A 58 -58.14 26.99 8.37
C LEU A 58 -56.62 27.04 8.61
N ASN A 59 -56.18 27.47 9.80
CA ASN A 59 -54.77 27.40 10.17
C ASN A 59 -54.29 25.94 10.26
N GLN A 60 -55.08 25.07 10.89
CA GLN A 60 -54.77 23.63 10.94
C GLN A 60 -54.73 22.99 9.56
N LEU A 61 -55.65 23.35 8.67
CA LEU A 61 -55.65 22.90 7.27
C LEU A 61 -54.36 23.34 6.56
N LYS A 62 -54.00 24.62 6.69
CA LYS A 62 -52.76 25.15 6.10
C LYS A 62 -51.52 24.39 6.60
N THR A 63 -51.44 24.14 7.90
CA THR A 63 -50.34 23.37 8.50
C THR A 63 -50.29 21.95 7.95
N ARG A 64 -51.42 21.22 7.94
CA ARG A 64 -51.49 19.86 7.39
C ARG A 64 -51.04 19.77 5.92
N ILE A 65 -51.45 20.72 5.10
CA ILE A 65 -51.01 20.80 3.69
C ILE A 65 -49.52 21.13 3.57
N MET A 66 -49.00 22.05 4.38
CA MET A 66 -47.57 22.36 4.42
C MET A 66 -46.73 21.13 4.81
N ASP A 67 -47.17 20.40 5.84
CA ASP A 67 -46.49 19.21 6.34
C ASP A 67 -46.54 18.08 5.30
N ALA A 68 -47.68 17.85 4.65
CA ALA A 68 -47.83 16.86 3.59
C ALA A 68 -46.92 17.17 2.38
N ILE A 69 -46.81 18.44 1.98
CA ILE A 69 -45.90 18.87 0.91
C ILE A 69 -44.44 18.64 1.33
N ALA A 70 -44.07 18.99 2.57
CA ALA A 70 -42.72 18.79 3.07
C ALA A 70 -42.33 17.30 3.10
N LEU A 71 -43.24 16.44 3.60
CA LEU A 71 -43.06 14.99 3.62
C LEU A 71 -42.91 14.41 2.21
N LYS A 72 -43.79 14.78 1.28
CA LYS A 72 -43.73 14.31 -0.11
C LYS A 72 -42.45 14.77 -0.80
N LYS A 73 -42.01 16.02 -0.56
CA LYS A 73 -40.77 16.55 -1.10
C LYS A 73 -39.56 15.74 -0.62
N ALA A 74 -39.47 15.50 0.68
CA ALA A 74 -38.39 14.68 1.26
C ALA A 74 -38.38 13.26 0.68
N ALA A 75 -39.54 12.64 0.48
CA ALA A 75 -39.66 11.32 -0.12
C ALA A 75 -39.18 11.29 -1.59
N LEU A 76 -39.53 12.30 -2.38
CA LEU A 76 -39.08 12.42 -3.78
C LEU A 76 -37.56 12.66 -3.87
N GLU A 77 -37.00 13.49 -2.99
CA GLU A 77 -35.56 13.75 -2.92
C GLU A 77 -34.78 12.49 -2.50
N ALA A 78 -35.27 11.75 -1.51
CA ALA A 78 -34.68 10.49 -1.08
C ALA A 78 -34.71 9.43 -2.21
N ALA A 79 -35.85 9.27 -2.89
CA ALA A 79 -35.97 8.34 -4.01
C ALA A 79 -35.03 8.69 -5.17
N ALA A 80 -34.88 9.97 -5.49
CA ALA A 80 -33.95 10.44 -6.52
C ALA A 80 -32.49 10.17 -6.13
N LEU A 81 -32.14 10.37 -4.86
CA LEU A 81 -30.81 10.07 -4.33
C LEU A 81 -30.50 8.57 -4.40
N ASP A 82 -31.42 7.71 -3.94
CA ASP A 82 -31.24 6.25 -3.97
C ASP A 82 -31.08 5.73 -5.39
N GLN A 83 -31.86 6.25 -6.34
CA GLN A 83 -31.71 5.92 -7.75
C GLN A 83 -30.33 6.30 -8.28
N ARG A 84 -29.83 7.49 -7.93
CA ARG A 84 -28.50 7.95 -8.31
C ARG A 84 -27.40 7.07 -7.70
N LEU A 85 -27.49 6.74 -6.42
CA LEU A 85 -26.55 5.86 -5.74
C LEU A 85 -26.53 4.45 -6.34
N ALA A 86 -27.69 3.92 -6.74
CA ALA A 86 -27.78 2.62 -7.41
C ALA A 86 -27.11 2.62 -8.79
N GLN A 87 -27.20 3.73 -9.54
CA GLN A 87 -26.55 3.91 -10.84
C GLN A 87 -25.04 4.12 -10.72
N GLU A 88 -24.60 4.85 -9.69
CA GLU A 88 -23.18 5.13 -9.43
C GLU A 88 -22.48 4.01 -8.65
N ARG A 89 -23.12 2.84 -8.48
CA ARG A 89 -22.54 1.70 -7.80
C ARG A 89 -21.33 1.16 -8.58
N GLN A 90 -20.17 1.19 -7.94
CA GLN A 90 -18.92 0.66 -8.47
C GLN A 90 -18.53 -0.63 -7.76
N ASP A 91 -17.88 -1.54 -8.50
CA ASP A 91 -17.29 -2.75 -7.94
C ASP A 91 -15.92 -2.42 -7.34
N MET A 92 -15.89 -2.31 -6.01
CA MET A 92 -14.67 -2.01 -5.23
C MET A 92 -13.68 -3.18 -5.20
N THR A 93 -14.01 -4.34 -5.76
CA THR A 93 -13.11 -5.51 -5.86
C THR A 93 -12.28 -5.51 -7.13
N LEU A 94 -12.59 -4.62 -8.09
CA LEU A 94 -11.84 -4.54 -9.34
C LEU A 94 -10.37 -4.18 -9.09
N PRO A 95 -9.44 -4.80 -9.83
CA PRO A 95 -8.03 -4.52 -9.67
C PRO A 95 -7.73 -3.07 -10.05
N VAL A 96 -6.99 -2.38 -9.18
CA VAL A 96 -6.42 -1.08 -9.51
C VAL A 96 -5.32 -1.24 -10.56
N SER A 97 -5.11 -0.19 -11.36
CA SER A 97 -4.04 -0.17 -12.35
C SER A 97 -2.70 -0.49 -11.67
N PRO A 98 -1.98 -1.55 -12.09
CA PRO A 98 -0.83 -2.03 -11.34
C PRO A 98 0.28 -0.98 -11.37
N ARG A 99 0.81 -0.64 -10.19
CA ARG A 99 2.07 0.08 -10.08
C ARG A 99 3.21 -0.93 -10.05
N ARG A 100 4.26 -0.70 -10.84
CA ARG A 100 5.43 -1.58 -10.85
C ARG A 100 6.10 -1.52 -9.48
N GLN A 101 6.12 -2.64 -8.78
CA GLN A 101 6.88 -2.80 -7.54
C GLN A 101 8.28 -3.30 -7.86
N GLY A 102 9.29 -2.72 -7.22
CA GLY A 102 10.65 -3.25 -7.24
C GLY A 102 10.72 -4.58 -6.49
N ARG A 103 11.70 -5.42 -6.83
CA ARG A 103 12.01 -6.66 -6.09
C ARG A 103 13.50 -6.71 -5.81
N ILE A 104 13.85 -7.20 -4.63
CA ILE A 104 15.24 -7.48 -4.27
C ILE A 104 15.68 -8.74 -5.00
N HIS A 105 16.92 -8.78 -5.48
CA HIS A 105 17.47 -9.95 -6.15
C HIS A 105 17.51 -11.15 -5.17
N PRO A 106 17.16 -12.39 -5.58
CA PRO A 106 17.15 -13.55 -4.67
C PRO A 106 18.48 -13.78 -3.95
N ILE A 107 19.61 -13.58 -4.64
CA ILE A 107 20.94 -13.66 -4.01
C ILE A 107 21.10 -12.66 -2.86
N THR A 108 20.66 -11.41 -3.03
CA THR A 108 20.73 -10.41 -1.97
C THR A 108 19.86 -10.82 -0.78
N GLN A 109 18.66 -11.33 -1.03
CA GLN A 109 17.79 -11.83 0.05
C GLN A 109 18.48 -12.93 0.87
N VAL A 110 19.11 -13.92 0.20
CA VAL A 110 19.83 -15.01 0.88
C VAL A 110 21.07 -14.50 1.62
N LEU A 111 21.82 -13.55 1.05
CA LEU A 111 22.98 -12.97 1.71
C LEU A 111 22.59 -12.19 2.97
N ASP A 112 21.50 -11.42 2.90
CA ASP A 112 20.97 -10.65 4.03
C ASP A 112 20.46 -11.61 5.13
N GLU A 113 19.69 -12.65 4.76
CA GLU A 113 19.19 -13.67 5.69
C GLU A 113 20.32 -14.42 6.40
N LEU A 114 21.34 -14.87 5.65
CA LEU A 114 22.52 -15.51 6.25
C LEU A 114 23.26 -14.53 7.17
N SER A 115 23.37 -13.26 6.78
CA SER A 115 24.06 -12.26 7.60
C SER A 115 23.33 -12.00 8.92
N GLU A 116 22.00 -11.97 8.90
CA GLU A 116 21.16 -11.83 10.09
C GLU A 116 21.31 -13.03 11.03
N VAL A 117 21.20 -14.25 10.51
CA VAL A 117 21.35 -15.48 11.30
C VAL A 117 22.70 -15.54 12.03
N PHE A 118 23.78 -15.15 11.35
CA PHE A 118 25.12 -15.17 11.95
C PHE A 118 25.38 -13.98 12.89
N ALA A 119 24.76 -12.83 12.64
CA ALA A 119 24.80 -11.70 13.56
C ALA A 119 24.21 -12.07 14.94
N ASP A 120 23.11 -12.81 14.96
CA ASP A 120 22.50 -13.34 16.20
C ASP A 120 23.43 -14.30 16.97
N LEU A 121 24.34 -14.99 16.25
CA LEU A 121 25.37 -15.85 16.84
C LEU A 121 26.63 -15.08 17.28
N GLY A 122 26.64 -13.76 17.13
CA GLY A 122 27.75 -12.87 17.49
C GLY A 122 28.90 -12.86 16.48
N PHE A 123 28.62 -13.18 15.21
CA PHE A 123 29.57 -12.99 14.12
C PHE A 123 29.47 -11.57 13.54
N ALA A 124 30.61 -10.97 13.21
CA ALA A 124 30.65 -9.71 12.48
C ALA A 124 30.74 -9.94 10.96
N VAL A 125 30.12 -9.08 10.15
CA VAL A 125 30.31 -9.10 8.69
C VAL A 125 31.64 -8.46 8.34
N ALA A 126 32.47 -9.17 7.57
CA ALA A 126 33.76 -8.70 7.07
C ALA A 126 33.77 -8.74 5.54
N GLU A 127 34.33 -7.70 4.92
CA GLU A 127 34.45 -7.59 3.46
C GLU A 127 35.91 -7.44 3.03
N GLY A 128 36.18 -7.73 1.77
CA GLY A 128 37.50 -7.55 1.17
C GLY A 128 37.42 -7.34 -0.34
N PRO A 129 38.55 -7.01 -0.98
CA PRO A 129 38.59 -6.68 -2.39
C PRO A 129 38.25 -7.88 -3.28
N HIS A 130 37.78 -7.62 -4.51
CA HIS A 130 37.56 -8.66 -5.52
C HIS A 130 38.84 -9.07 -6.25
N ILE A 131 39.78 -8.15 -6.37
CA ILE A 131 41.11 -8.39 -6.94
C ILE A 131 42.07 -8.62 -5.78
N GLU A 132 42.68 -9.80 -5.75
CA GLU A 132 43.60 -10.24 -4.71
C GLU A 132 45.00 -10.50 -5.27
N ASP A 133 45.98 -10.53 -4.38
CA ASP A 133 47.31 -11.05 -4.69
C ASP A 133 47.38 -12.57 -4.47
N ASP A 134 48.46 -13.19 -4.97
CA ASP A 134 48.68 -14.63 -4.83
C ASP A 134 48.81 -15.06 -3.36
N PHE A 135 49.36 -14.20 -2.51
CA PHE A 135 49.59 -14.51 -1.11
C PHE A 135 48.27 -14.72 -0.37
N HIS A 136 47.35 -13.77 -0.43
CA HIS A 136 46.07 -13.84 0.27
C HIS A 136 45.11 -14.85 -0.35
N ASN A 137 45.11 -15.01 -1.68
CA ASN A 137 44.21 -15.94 -2.35
C ASN A 137 44.69 -17.39 -2.31
N PHE A 138 45.99 -17.66 -2.14
CA PHE A 138 46.50 -19.03 -2.17
C PHE A 138 47.55 -19.34 -1.11
N THR A 139 48.67 -18.61 -1.08
CA THR A 139 49.84 -19.01 -0.27
C THR A 139 49.52 -19.06 1.23
N ALA A 140 48.83 -18.05 1.76
CA ALA A 140 48.42 -17.98 3.16
C ALA A 140 47.39 -19.06 3.56
N LEU A 141 46.73 -19.67 2.58
CA LEU A 141 45.75 -20.74 2.75
C LEU A 141 46.36 -22.13 2.52
N ASN A 142 47.69 -22.23 2.52
CA ASN A 142 48.42 -23.48 2.32
C ASN A 142 48.14 -24.14 0.95
N ILE A 143 47.88 -23.33 -0.08
CA ILE A 143 47.71 -23.80 -1.46
C ILE A 143 49.03 -23.51 -2.19
N PRO A 144 49.95 -24.47 -2.40
CA PRO A 144 51.26 -24.21 -3.02
C PRO A 144 51.17 -23.90 -4.53
N GLU A 145 52.25 -23.38 -5.14
CA GLU A 145 52.30 -22.98 -6.57
C GLU A 145 51.89 -24.09 -7.54
N HIS A 146 52.24 -25.33 -7.24
CA HIS A 146 51.93 -26.50 -8.07
C HIS A 146 50.51 -27.04 -7.86
N HIS A 147 49.71 -26.42 -7.01
CA HIS A 147 48.36 -26.88 -6.71
C HIS A 147 47.42 -26.69 -7.90
N PRO A 148 46.55 -27.67 -8.24
CA PRO A 148 45.61 -27.56 -9.35
C PRO A 148 44.74 -26.29 -9.34
N ALA A 149 44.29 -25.86 -8.15
CA ALA A 149 43.49 -24.64 -7.99
C ALA A 149 44.18 -23.34 -8.47
N ARG A 150 45.51 -23.33 -8.63
CA ARG A 150 46.25 -22.17 -9.17
C ARG A 150 46.38 -22.22 -10.70
N GLN A 151 45.93 -23.27 -11.36
CA GLN A 151 46.08 -23.40 -12.80
C GLN A 151 45.22 -22.35 -13.53
N MET A 152 45.72 -21.87 -14.67
CA MET A 152 45.09 -20.79 -15.45
C MET A 152 43.71 -21.14 -16.01
N HIS A 153 43.35 -22.42 -16.04
CA HIS A 153 42.04 -22.87 -16.53
C HIS A 153 40.92 -22.65 -15.50
N ASP A 154 41.26 -22.56 -14.20
CA ASP A 154 40.28 -22.40 -13.11
C ASP A 154 40.23 -20.97 -12.56
N THR A 155 41.32 -20.21 -12.68
CA THR A 155 41.49 -18.89 -12.05
C THR A 155 41.69 -17.78 -13.08
N PHE A 156 40.97 -16.67 -12.92
CA PHE A 156 41.21 -15.46 -13.71
C PHE A 156 42.42 -14.68 -13.22
N TYR A 157 43.53 -14.79 -13.94
CA TYR A 157 44.72 -13.97 -13.74
C TYR A 157 44.63 -12.65 -14.49
N LEU A 158 45.00 -11.56 -13.82
CA LEU A 158 45.18 -10.26 -14.44
C LEU A 158 46.53 -10.17 -15.15
N ARG A 159 46.66 -9.15 -16.00
CA ARG A 159 47.94 -8.85 -16.64
C ARG A 159 49.00 -8.55 -15.57
N PRO A 160 50.25 -9.01 -15.77
CA PRO A 160 51.34 -8.67 -14.88
C PRO A 160 51.48 -7.16 -14.73
N ASP A 161 51.80 -6.69 -13.53
CA ASP A 161 52.19 -5.30 -13.31
C ASP A 161 53.65 -5.04 -13.73
N ALA A 162 54.15 -3.83 -13.44
CA ALA A 162 55.51 -3.43 -13.79
C ALA A 162 56.60 -4.29 -13.13
N ASN A 163 56.28 -4.98 -12.02
CA ASN A 163 57.19 -5.86 -11.28
C ASN A 163 57.05 -7.32 -11.72
N GLY A 164 56.16 -7.62 -12.67
CA GLY A 164 55.87 -8.98 -13.13
C GLY A 164 54.89 -9.75 -12.25
N GLU A 165 54.31 -9.12 -11.23
CA GLU A 165 53.34 -9.76 -10.33
C GLU A 165 51.98 -9.87 -11.01
N ARG A 166 51.36 -11.07 -10.92
CA ARG A 166 50.02 -11.31 -11.46
C ARG A 166 49.01 -11.39 -10.33
N LYS A 167 48.16 -10.37 -10.25
CA LYS A 167 46.96 -10.40 -9.40
C LYS A 167 45.90 -11.33 -9.97
N VAL A 168 44.95 -11.73 -9.13
CA VAL A 168 43.86 -12.63 -9.49
C VAL A 168 42.51 -12.03 -9.12
N LEU A 169 41.45 -12.41 -9.84
CA LEU A 169 40.11 -12.31 -9.27
C LEU A 169 39.96 -13.40 -8.22
N ARG A 170 39.52 -13.05 -7.01
CA ARG A 170 39.45 -14.01 -5.91
C ARG A 170 38.54 -15.20 -6.23
N THR A 171 39.00 -16.40 -5.92
CA THR A 171 38.31 -17.67 -6.22
C THR A 171 37.35 -18.12 -5.11
N HIS A 172 37.50 -17.52 -3.93
CA HIS A 172 36.75 -17.74 -2.70
C HIS A 172 36.84 -16.48 -1.81
N THR A 173 36.08 -16.39 -0.70
CA THR A 173 36.13 -15.23 0.21
C THR A 173 37.10 -15.41 1.38
N SER A 174 37.82 -16.53 1.43
CA SER A 174 38.90 -16.80 2.41
C SER A 174 40.01 -15.73 2.51
N PRO A 175 40.36 -14.92 1.48
CA PRO A 175 41.32 -13.83 1.64
C PRO A 175 40.91 -12.84 2.74
N VAL A 176 39.61 -12.64 2.96
CA VAL A 176 39.08 -11.81 4.04
C VAL A 176 39.51 -12.36 5.40
N GLN A 177 39.50 -13.68 5.60
CA GLN A 177 39.91 -14.32 6.85
C GLN A 177 41.38 -14.05 7.15
N ILE A 178 42.25 -14.23 6.16
CA ILE A 178 43.69 -13.95 6.30
C ILE A 178 43.92 -12.48 6.63
N ARG A 179 43.22 -11.57 5.93
CA ARG A 179 43.32 -10.13 6.21
C ARG A 179 42.85 -9.79 7.62
N THR A 180 41.76 -10.38 8.10
CA THR A 180 41.30 -10.19 9.49
C THR A 180 42.32 -10.74 10.49
N MET A 181 42.88 -11.94 10.25
CA MET A 181 43.90 -12.55 11.11
C MET A 181 45.18 -11.72 11.24
N LEU A 182 45.58 -11.04 10.16
CA LEU A 182 46.79 -10.20 10.16
C LEU A 182 46.57 -8.87 10.90
N ASN A 183 45.34 -8.38 10.96
CA ASN A 183 45.01 -7.07 11.53
C ASN A 183 44.42 -7.15 12.94
N GLU A 184 43.85 -8.28 13.34
CA GLU A 184 43.11 -8.44 14.58
C GLU A 184 43.58 -9.69 15.36
N LYS A 185 43.44 -9.64 16.70
CA LYS A 185 43.78 -10.76 17.59
C LYS A 185 42.51 -11.53 17.98
N PRO A 186 42.62 -12.83 18.30
CA PRO A 186 41.50 -13.59 18.88
C PRO A 186 40.91 -12.94 20.13
N PRO A 187 39.62 -13.18 20.43
CA PRO A 187 38.68 -14.01 19.67
C PRO A 187 38.14 -13.33 18.41
N LEU A 188 38.06 -14.07 17.31
CA LEU A 188 37.52 -13.61 16.02
C LEU A 188 36.31 -14.47 15.65
N ARG A 189 35.21 -13.83 15.24
CA ARG A 189 34.01 -14.47 14.69
C ARG A 189 33.51 -13.61 13.54
N ILE A 190 33.75 -14.05 12.32
CA ILE A 190 33.39 -13.28 11.13
C ILE A 190 32.65 -14.13 10.09
N ILE A 191 31.77 -13.48 9.35
CA ILE A 191 31.26 -13.99 8.09
C ILE A 191 31.73 -13.09 6.96
N ALA A 192 32.11 -13.70 5.84
CA ALA A 192 32.60 -13.01 4.66
C ALA A 192 31.71 -13.34 3.45
N PRO A 193 30.53 -12.69 3.34
CA PRO A 193 29.73 -12.74 2.13
C PRO A 193 30.41 -11.96 1.01
N GLY A 194 30.42 -12.48 -0.22
CA GLY A 194 30.99 -11.74 -1.32
C GLY A 194 30.99 -12.46 -2.66
N ARG A 195 31.27 -11.70 -3.71
CA ARG A 195 31.44 -12.24 -5.07
C ARG A 195 32.75 -12.99 -5.19
N THR A 196 32.74 -14.09 -5.92
CA THR A 196 33.91 -14.91 -6.24
C THR A 196 33.86 -15.25 -7.72
N PHE A 197 35.03 -15.57 -8.28
CA PHE A 197 35.21 -15.71 -9.72
C PHE A 197 35.94 -17.00 -10.04
N ARG A 198 35.45 -17.74 -11.03
CA ARG A 198 36.08 -18.95 -11.55
C ARG A 198 35.95 -18.98 -13.06
N SER A 199 36.98 -19.48 -13.74
CA SER A 199 36.98 -19.56 -15.21
C SER A 199 36.19 -20.78 -15.71
N ASP A 200 34.95 -20.92 -15.24
CA ASP A 200 34.01 -21.97 -15.63
C ASP A 200 32.66 -21.34 -15.98
N SER A 201 32.04 -21.82 -17.06
CA SER A 201 30.80 -21.26 -17.59
C SER A 201 30.03 -22.31 -18.38
N ASP A 202 28.96 -22.83 -17.79
CA ASP A 202 28.03 -23.77 -18.41
C ASP A 202 26.60 -23.53 -17.88
N ALA A 203 25.70 -24.51 -18.02
CA ALA A 203 24.31 -24.38 -17.55
C ALA A 203 24.17 -24.28 -16.01
N THR A 204 25.16 -24.79 -15.27
CA THR A 204 25.20 -24.87 -13.80
C THR A 204 26.29 -23.99 -13.18
N HIS A 205 27.25 -23.52 -13.97
CA HIS A 205 28.38 -22.72 -13.54
C HIS A 205 28.34 -21.34 -14.16
N THR A 206 28.49 -20.31 -13.32
CA THR A 206 28.66 -18.93 -13.76
C THR A 206 30.05 -18.44 -13.40
N PRO A 207 30.72 -17.66 -14.27
CA PRO A 207 32.09 -17.22 -14.03
C PRO A 207 32.22 -16.25 -12.86
N MET A 208 31.09 -15.68 -12.42
CA MET A 208 30.94 -14.95 -11.17
C MET A 208 29.76 -15.53 -10.40
N PHE A 209 29.97 -15.84 -9.13
CA PHE A 209 28.93 -16.25 -8.19
C PHE A 209 29.15 -15.58 -6.83
N HIS A 210 28.27 -15.87 -5.87
CA HIS A 210 28.39 -15.35 -4.50
C HIS A 210 28.67 -16.52 -3.56
N GLN A 211 29.58 -16.30 -2.63
CA GLN A 211 29.96 -17.25 -1.60
C GLN A 211 29.86 -16.56 -0.25
N VAL A 212 29.49 -17.33 0.77
CA VAL A 212 29.54 -16.90 2.17
C VAL A 212 30.44 -17.88 2.89
N GLU A 213 31.49 -17.36 3.52
CA GLU A 213 32.37 -18.15 4.39
C GLU A 213 32.25 -17.64 5.82
N GLY A 214 32.01 -18.56 6.77
CA GLY A 214 32.04 -18.27 8.19
C GLY A 214 33.34 -18.78 8.80
N TRP A 215 33.97 -17.98 9.65
CA TRP A 215 35.18 -18.36 10.36
C TRP A 215 35.15 -17.86 11.81
N TRP A 216 35.57 -18.74 12.71
CA TRP A 216 35.67 -18.46 14.14
C TRP A 216 36.97 -19.03 14.67
N TRP A 217 37.73 -18.20 15.39
CA TRP A 217 38.93 -18.60 16.12
C TRP A 217 38.96 -17.97 17.52
N THR A 218 39.18 -18.79 18.54
CA THR A 218 39.48 -18.35 19.91
C THR A 218 40.88 -18.77 20.32
N ALA A 219 41.57 -17.92 21.09
CA ALA A 219 42.86 -18.27 21.68
C ALA A 219 42.74 -19.31 22.81
N THR A 220 41.55 -19.44 23.41
CA THR A 220 41.28 -20.41 24.47
C THR A 220 41.06 -21.80 23.87
N PRO A 221 41.75 -22.84 24.37
CA PRO A 221 41.53 -24.20 23.92
C PRO A 221 40.09 -24.66 24.19
N ILE A 222 39.52 -25.43 23.26
CA ILE A 222 38.13 -25.95 23.34
C ILE A 222 37.89 -26.81 24.58
N TRP A 223 38.95 -27.38 25.19
CA TRP A 223 38.88 -28.19 26.41
C TRP A 223 38.83 -27.37 27.72
N ALA A 224 38.83 -26.04 27.64
CA ALA A 224 38.74 -25.15 28.81
C ALA A 224 37.34 -24.52 29.01
N ILE A 225 36.31 -25.06 28.34
CA ILE A 225 34.89 -24.70 28.48
C ILE A 225 34.13 -25.87 29.08
#